data_AF-A0A848ZI57-F1
#
_entry.id   AF-A0A848ZI57-F1
#
_cell.length_a   1.000
_cell.length_b   1.000
_cell.length_c   1.000
_cell.angle_alpha   90.00
_cell.angle_beta   90.00
_cell.angle_gamma   90.00
#
_symmetry.space_group_name_H-M   'P 1'
#
loop_
_entity.id
_entity.type
_entity.pdbx_description
1 polymer ?
#
loop_
_entity_poly.entity_id
_entity_poly.type
_entity_poly.pdbx_seq_one_letter_code
_entity_poly.pdbx_strand_id
1 'polypeptide(L)'
;SNPFLVKTYPMEEPYGLGVKDEKLFVCDGASGLKVYDKTNVEELVPLNHFKDIDTFDVIPMEDNLLMIGAEVIYQYEYLENKIKLISTFKLK
;
A
#
# COMPACT_ATOMS: atom_id res chain seq x y z
N SER A 1 0.91 0.10 -30.51
CA SER A 1 0.49 -0.03 -29.10
C SER A 1 -1.00 -0.31 -29.05
N ASN A 2 -1.40 -1.48 -28.54
CA ASN A 2 -2.81 -1.86 -28.38
C ASN A 2 -3.01 -2.40 -26.94
N PRO A 3 -3.12 -1.51 -25.95
CA PRO A 3 -3.28 -1.93 -24.56
C PRO A 3 -4.61 -2.67 -24.37
N PHE A 4 -4.61 -3.70 -23.52
CA PHE A 4 -5.80 -4.44 -23.15
C PHE A 4 -5.81 -4.71 -21.64
N LEU A 5 -7.00 -4.99 -21.10
CA LEU A 5 -7.17 -5.29 -19.68
C LEU A 5 -6.65 -6.71 -19.37
N VAL A 6 -5.64 -6.82 -18.53
CA VAL A 6 -5.10 -8.12 -18.09
C VAL A 6 -5.89 -8.68 -16.91
N LYS A 7 -6.18 -7.84 -15.90
CA LYS A 7 -6.83 -8.26 -14.65
C LYS A 7 -7.53 -7.09 -13.96
N THR A 8 -8.53 -7.41 -13.14
CA THR A 8 -9.17 -6.47 -12.22
C THR A 8 -9.28 -7.11 -10.84
N TYR A 9 -8.94 -6.35 -9.81
CA TYR A 9 -9.09 -6.74 -8.42
C TYR A 9 -10.10 -5.81 -7.76
N PRO A 10 -11.17 -6.33 -7.14
CA PRO A 10 -12.12 -5.50 -6.41
C PRO A 10 -11.47 -4.92 -5.15
N MET A 11 -11.77 -3.66 -4.86
CA MET A 11 -11.34 -2.91 -3.69
C MET A 11 -12.56 -2.19 -3.09
N GLU A 12 -12.48 -1.81 -1.82
CA GLU A 12 -13.62 -1.20 -1.12
C GLU A 12 -13.71 0.30 -1.43
N GLU A 13 -12.60 1.03 -1.30
CA GLU A 13 -12.49 2.47 -1.42
C GLU A 13 -11.04 2.88 -1.81
N PRO A 14 -10.52 2.47 -2.98
CA PRO A 14 -9.12 2.67 -3.34
C PRO A 14 -8.79 4.14 -3.59
N TYR A 15 -7.78 4.67 -2.90
CA TYR A 15 -7.32 6.07 -3.01
C TYR A 15 -5.88 6.19 -3.52
N GLY A 16 -4.93 5.53 -2.84
CA GLY A 16 -3.50 5.63 -3.12
C GLY A 16 -2.92 4.30 -3.59
N LEU A 17 -1.96 4.35 -4.51
CA LEU A 17 -1.26 3.17 -5.01
C LEU A 17 0.23 3.45 -5.19
N GLY A 18 1.06 2.56 -4.63
CA GLY A 18 2.51 2.63 -4.75
C GLY A 18 3.10 1.27 -5.11
N VAL A 19 4.21 1.26 -5.84
CA VAL A 19 4.96 0.04 -6.17
C VAL A 19 6.42 0.21 -5.77
N LYS A 20 6.98 -0.78 -5.09
CA LYS A 20 8.42 -0.91 -4.83
C LYS A 20 8.84 -2.36 -4.98
N ASP A 21 9.72 -2.62 -5.95
CA ASP A 21 10.19 -3.97 -6.30
C ASP A 21 9.00 -4.91 -6.55
N GLU A 22 8.86 -6.01 -5.80
CA GLU A 22 7.72 -6.92 -5.89
C GLU A 22 6.54 -6.56 -5.00
N LYS A 23 6.63 -5.47 -4.23
CA LYS A 23 5.53 -5.04 -3.36
C LYS A 23 4.63 -4.03 -4.06
N LEU A 24 3.34 -4.26 -3.93
CA LEU A 24 2.26 -3.34 -4.30
C LEU A 24 1.56 -2.89 -3.02
N PHE A 25 1.44 -1.57 -2.84
CA PHE A 25 0.78 -0.94 -1.71
C PHE A 25 -0.49 -0.26 -2.21
N VAL A 26 -1.62 -0.50 -1.53
CA VAL A 26 -2.91 0.11 -1.86
C VAL A 26 -3.53 0.69 -0.60
N CYS A 27 -3.71 2.01 -0.58
CA CYS A 27 -4.56 2.68 0.39
C CYS A 27 -6.01 2.48 -0.03
N ASP A 28 -6.75 1.66 0.70
CA ASP A 28 -8.13 1.28 0.39
C ASP A 28 -9.11 1.99 1.32
N GLY A 29 -8.91 3.31 1.49
CA GLY A 29 -9.78 4.19 2.26
C GLY A 29 -9.91 3.74 3.70
N ALA A 30 -11.16 3.59 4.16
CA ALA A 30 -11.48 3.07 5.50
C ALA A 30 -11.14 1.58 5.69
N SER A 31 -10.92 0.83 4.60
CA SER A 31 -10.42 -0.55 4.66
C SER A 31 -8.93 -0.59 5.07
N GLY A 32 -8.23 0.55 5.02
CA GLY A 32 -6.85 0.68 5.44
C GLY A 32 -5.81 0.30 4.38
N LEU A 33 -4.59 0.04 4.82
CA LEU A 33 -3.45 -0.23 3.94
C LEU A 33 -3.34 -1.73 3.62
N LYS A 34 -3.49 -2.08 2.34
CA LYS A 34 -3.28 -3.43 1.82
C LYS A 34 -1.94 -3.53 1.11
N VAL A 35 -1.20 -4.60 1.36
CA VAL A 35 0.12 -4.86 0.76
C VAL A 35 0.10 -6.22 0.10
N TYR A 36 0.54 -6.28 -1.15
CA TYR A 36 0.59 -7.49 -1.96
C TYR A 36 1.99 -7.74 -2.52
N ASP A 37 2.30 -9.00 -2.76
CA ASP A 37 3.33 -9.41 -3.71
C ASP A 37 2.71 -9.40 -5.11
N LYS A 38 3.37 -8.69 -6.03
CA LYS A 38 2.96 -8.51 -7.42
C LYS A 38 3.89 -9.19 -8.43
N THR A 39 4.72 -10.14 -7.99
CA THR A 39 5.58 -10.96 -8.87
C THR A 39 4.76 -11.59 -9.99
N ASN A 40 3.52 -12.00 -9.69
CA ASN A 40 2.51 -12.35 -10.69
C ASN A 40 1.30 -11.40 -10.58
N VAL A 41 1.19 -10.45 -11.50
CA VAL A 41 0.09 -9.45 -11.50
C VAL A 41 -1.29 -10.03 -11.85
N GLU A 42 -1.37 -11.27 -12.34
CA GLU A 42 -2.65 -11.98 -12.55
C GLU A 42 -3.14 -12.68 -11.27
N GLU A 43 -2.25 -12.84 -10.29
CA GLU A 43 -2.46 -13.48 -8.99
C GLU A 43 -1.68 -12.75 -7.87
N LEU A 44 -2.17 -11.57 -7.47
CA LEU A 44 -1.62 -10.85 -6.32
C LEU A 44 -1.73 -11.68 -5.04
N VAL A 45 -0.62 -11.81 -4.31
CA VAL A 45 -0.57 -12.54 -3.03
C VAL A 45 -0.59 -11.53 -1.88
N PRO A 46 -1.56 -11.59 -0.96
CA PRO A 46 -1.61 -10.65 0.17
C PRO A 46 -0.47 -10.89 1.16
N LEU A 47 0.25 -9.82 1.52
CA LEU A 47 1.36 -9.82 2.48
C LEU A 47 0.96 -9.18 3.81
N ASN A 48 0.30 -8.02 3.78
CA ASN A 48 -0.22 -7.34 4.97
C ASN A 48 -1.57 -6.69 4.70
N HIS A 49 -2.34 -6.54 5.78
CA HIS A 49 -3.52 -5.69 5.80
C HIS A 49 -3.56 -4.96 7.14
N PHE A 50 -3.29 -3.67 7.13
CA PHE A 50 -3.40 -2.80 8.30
C PHE A 50 -4.78 -2.14 8.27
N LYS A 51 -5.66 -2.59 9.17
CA LYS A 51 -7.03 -2.12 9.31
C LYS A 51 -7.12 -0.96 10.31
N ASP A 52 -8.31 -0.37 10.40
CA ASP A 52 -8.66 0.67 11.39
C ASP A 52 -7.81 1.95 11.24
N ILE A 53 -7.43 2.26 9.99
CA ILE A 53 -6.69 3.46 9.62
C ILE A 53 -7.33 3.99 8.32
N ASP A 54 -7.76 5.25 8.31
CA ASP A 54 -8.17 5.92 7.08
C ASP A 54 -6.92 6.29 6.28
N THR A 55 -6.74 5.66 5.12
CA THR A 55 -5.54 5.80 4.29
C THR A 55 -5.84 6.54 3.01
N PHE A 56 -5.02 7.55 2.67
CA PHE A 56 -5.28 8.44 1.52
C PHE A 56 -4.24 8.27 0.42
N ASP A 57 -2.97 8.17 0.78
CA ASP A 57 -1.88 8.04 -0.19
C ASP A 57 -0.71 7.21 0.36
N VAL A 58 0.08 6.64 -0.54
CA VAL A 58 1.31 5.91 -0.24
C VAL A 58 2.42 6.40 -1.16
N ILE A 59 3.57 6.71 -0.57
CA ILE A 59 4.76 7.16 -1.29
C ILE A 59 5.89 6.19 -0.96
N PRO A 60 6.18 5.22 -1.84
CA PRO A 60 7.33 4.35 -1.67
C PRO A 60 8.63 5.15 -1.85
N MET A 61 9.43 5.26 -0.80
CA MET A 61 10.77 5.83 -0.83
C MET A 61 11.81 4.73 -1.03
N GLU A 62 13.08 5.10 -1.09
CA GLU A 62 14.20 4.16 -1.20
C GLU A 62 14.23 3.15 -0.04
N ASP A 63 14.24 3.66 1.20
CA ASP A 63 14.42 2.84 2.41
C ASP A 63 13.11 2.52 3.16
N ASN A 64 12.06 3.32 2.95
CA ASN A 64 10.81 3.20 3.69
C ASN A 64 9.58 3.51 2.83
N LEU A 65 8.42 3.15 3.35
CA LEU A 65 7.13 3.56 2.80
C LEU A 65 6.56 4.66 3.68
N LEU A 66 6.19 5.79 3.08
CA LEU A 66 5.31 6.75 3.72
C LEU A 66 3.87 6.41 3.37
N MET A 67 3.00 6.40 4.37
CA MET A 67 1.56 6.35 4.16
C MET A 67 0.93 7.57 4.83
N ILE A 68 0.08 8.26 4.07
CA ILE A 68 -0.61 9.46 4.50
C ILE A 68 -2.01 9.04 4.97
N GLY A 69 -2.22 9.13 6.28
CA GLY A 69 -3.55 9.08 6.90
C GLY A 69 -4.11 10.48 7.11
N ALA A 70 -5.26 10.60 7.78
CA ALA A 70 -6.00 11.86 7.91
C ALA A 70 -5.15 13.01 8.51
N GLU A 71 -4.63 12.82 9.71
CA GLU A 71 -3.75 13.79 10.39
C GLU A 71 -2.43 13.14 10.83
N VAL A 72 -2.08 12.00 10.22
CA VAL A 72 -0.93 11.20 10.65
C VAL A 72 -0.18 10.71 9.44
N ILE A 73 1.15 10.89 9.45
CA ILE A 73 2.06 10.24 8.53
C ILE A 73 2.60 8.99 9.21
N TYR A 74 2.47 7.85 8.55
CA TYR A 74 3.00 6.56 8.99
C TYR A 74 4.24 6.23 8.18
N GLN A 75 5.28 5.71 8.83
CA GLN A 75 6.48 5.24 8.16
C GLN A 75 6.62 3.74 8.39
N TYR A 76 6.86 2.99 7.32
CA TYR A 76 7.08 1.55 7.38
C TYR A 76 8.44 1.17 6.80
N GLU A 77 9.13 0.28 7.48
CA GLU A 77 10.32 -0.40 6.97
C GLU A 77 9.89 -1.55 6.03
N TYR A 78 10.59 -1.71 4.92
CA TYR A 78 10.43 -2.86 4.04
C TYR A 78 11.15 -4.08 4.61
N LEU A 79 10.43 -5.20 4.69
CA LEU A 79 10.98 -6.51 5.00
C LEU A 79 10.78 -7.43 3.79
N GLU A 80 11.34 -8.64 3.82
CA GLU A 80 11.29 -9.58 2.69
C GLU A 80 9.85 -9.81 2.21
N ASN A 81 8.95 -10.25 3.09
CA ASN A 81 7.56 -10.63 2.75
C ASN A 81 6.49 -9.81 3.49
N LYS A 82 6.84 -8.60 3.97
CA LYS A 82 5.92 -7.70 4.68
C LYS A 82 6.51 -6.30 4.80
N ILE A 83 5.76 -5.39 5.38
CA ILE A 83 6.26 -4.12 5.91
C ILE A 83 6.02 -4.06 7.42
N LYS A 84 6.79 -3.23 8.11
CA LYS A 84 6.69 -3.06 9.56
C LYS A 84 6.62 -1.58 9.90
N LEU A 85 5.61 -1.17 10.66
CA LEU A 85 5.51 0.21 11.15
C LEU A 85 6.72 0.53 12.03
N ILE A 86 7.42 1.61 11.71
CA ILE A 86 8.59 2.08 12.47
C ILE A 86 8.33 3.38 13.21
N SER A 87 7.48 4.26 12.67
CA SER A 87 7.14 5.50 13.35
C SER A 87 5.83 6.09 12.82
N THR A 88 5.26 6.99 13.61
CA THR A 88 4.13 7.84 13.22
C THR A 88 4.45 9.29 13.55
N PHE A 89 3.91 10.20 12.76
CA PHE A 89 4.03 11.63 12.98
C PHE A 89 2.66 12.28 12.83
N LYS A 90 2.13 12.86 13.92
CA LYS A 90 0.85 13.57 13.89
C LYS A 90 1.05 15.00 13.40
N LEU A 91 0.33 15.37 12.34
CA LEU A 91 0.25 16.72 11.82
C LEU A 91 -0.56 17.56 12.84
N LYS A 92 0.04 18.67 13.31
CA LYS A 92 -0.57 19.59 14.28
C LYS A 92 -1.23 20.75 13.58
#